data_AF-A0A0D0VKM4-F1
#
_entry.id   AF-A0A0D0VKM4-F1
#
_cell.length_a   1.000
_cell.length_b   1.000
_cell.length_c   1.000
_cell.angle_alpha   90.00
_cell.angle_beta   90.00
_cell.angle_gamma   90.00
#
_symmetry.space_group_name_H-M   'P 1'
#
loop_
_entity.id
_entity.type
_entity.pdbx_description
1 polymer ?
#
loop_
_entity_poly.entity_id
_entity_poly.type
_entity_poly.pdbx_seq_one_letter_code
_entity_poly.pdbx_strand_id
1 'polypeptide(L)'
;MRRRLERQEAGGRVERLKADPFDVVLATSMLQVGVDVQRLGLMLVVGQPKNTAEYIQASSRVGRDVGRPGEDGGRPGLVVALGNWARPRDLAHYEQFRHYHETFYAQVEALSVTPFSPTALDRGIDGVLVSAARVLQAHRDDGLSPERAAWRVRDEQDALAALVDRLYARIRPAAQLDDLMAQAHQRLINRLDQWNARGKYAGKLSKTLVYERTGDNDSYLPLLISPENAKAHQGQPDRAPFVVAHSMREVQPEINLLVSPIAERLFVVEPDDAPSWELPEGEDE
;
A
#
# COMPACT_ATOMS: atom_id res chain seq x y z
N MET A 1 8.96 19.52 27.15
CA MET A 1 8.73 20.98 27.27
C MET A 1 9.11 21.52 28.65
N ARG A 2 8.52 21.05 29.76
CA ARG A 2 8.84 21.51 31.14
C ARG A 2 10.33 21.44 31.50
N ARG A 3 10.97 20.26 31.36
CA ARG A 3 12.42 20.10 31.57
C ARG A 3 13.32 20.97 30.66
N ARG A 4 12.80 21.45 29.52
CA ARG A 4 13.52 22.36 28.60
C ARG A 4 13.40 23.81 29.09
N LEU A 5 12.21 24.22 29.51
CA LEU A 5 11.97 25.52 30.14
C LEU A 5 12.80 25.66 31.42
N GLU A 6 12.81 24.63 32.27
CA GLU A 6 13.62 24.60 33.50
C GLU A 6 15.14 24.70 33.22
N ARG A 7 15.64 24.02 32.18
CA ARG A 7 17.07 24.12 31.77
C ARG A 7 17.42 25.45 31.12
N GLN A 8 16.46 26.08 30.45
CA GLN A 8 16.61 27.40 29.83
C GLN A 8 16.61 28.50 30.90
N GLU A 9 15.76 28.37 31.92
CA GLU A 9 15.77 29.23 33.12
C GLU A 9 17.04 29.05 33.95
N ALA A 10 17.61 27.84 34.00
CA ALA A 10 18.89 27.55 34.67
C ALA A 10 20.15 27.93 33.87
N GLY A 11 20.00 28.63 32.73
CA GLY A 11 21.13 29.12 31.93
C GLY A 11 21.93 28.03 31.17
N GLY A 12 21.40 26.80 31.08
CA GLY A 12 22.05 25.69 30.40
C GLY A 12 21.92 25.77 28.88
N ARG A 13 22.99 25.45 28.14
CA ARG A 13 22.96 25.33 26.67
C ARG A 13 22.05 24.16 26.28
N VAL A 14 20.89 24.46 25.70
CA VAL A 14 19.97 23.45 25.15
C VAL A 14 20.35 23.18 23.69
N GLU A 15 20.68 21.93 23.37
CA GLU A 15 20.93 21.49 22.00
C GLU A 15 19.67 21.76 21.15
N ARG A 16 19.78 22.60 20.12
CA ARG A 16 18.68 22.88 19.18
C ARG A 16 18.52 21.65 18.29
N LEU A 17 17.42 20.92 18.45
CA LEU A 17 16.97 19.96 17.44
C LEU A 17 16.84 20.69 16.09
N LYS A 18 17.22 20.02 15.00
CA LYS A 18 17.13 20.58 13.63
C LYS A 18 15.70 21.02 13.25
N ALA A 19 14.68 20.48 13.90
CA ALA A 19 13.30 20.94 13.86
C ALA A 19 12.62 20.62 15.21
N ASP A 20 11.81 21.55 15.72
CA ASP A 20 10.97 21.30 16.89
C ASP A 20 9.80 20.36 16.51
N PRO A 21 9.38 19.44 17.39
CA PRO A 21 8.25 18.56 17.12
C PRO A 21 6.94 19.37 17.07
N PHE A 22 6.05 19.00 16.15
CA PHE A 22 4.69 19.55 16.16
C PHE A 22 3.92 19.06 17.39
N ASP A 23 3.30 20.01 18.10
CA ASP A 23 2.43 19.78 19.26
C ASP A 23 0.99 19.45 18.86
N VAL A 24 0.52 19.95 17.71
CA VAL A 24 -0.82 19.73 17.17
C VAL A 24 -0.70 19.35 15.69
N VAL A 25 -1.48 18.35 15.27
CA VAL A 25 -1.54 17.91 13.87
C VAL A 25 -3.01 17.78 13.49
N LEU A 26 -3.40 18.44 12.41
CA LEU A 26 -4.67 18.18 11.74
C LEU A 26 -4.47 17.03 10.75
N ALA A 27 -5.39 16.07 10.77
CA ALA A 27 -5.29 14.90 9.92
C ALA A 27 -6.67 14.40 9.51
N THR A 28 -6.73 13.84 8.30
CA THR A 28 -7.88 13.12 7.77
C THR A 28 -7.74 11.62 8.08
N SER A 29 -8.51 10.78 7.40
CA SER A 29 -8.39 9.31 7.46
C SER A 29 -6.97 8.79 7.18
N MET A 30 -6.04 9.60 6.67
CA MET A 30 -4.63 9.21 6.53
C MET A 30 -3.94 8.85 7.85
N LEU A 31 -4.38 9.37 9.01
CA LEU A 31 -3.86 8.91 10.31
C LEU A 31 -4.23 7.45 10.59
N GLN A 32 -5.23 6.88 9.92
CA GLN A 32 -5.61 5.48 10.08
C GLN A 32 -4.46 4.53 9.72
N VAL A 33 -3.67 4.83 8.68
CA VAL A 33 -2.69 3.90 8.10
C VAL A 33 -1.25 4.22 8.53
N GLY A 34 -0.60 3.29 9.23
CA GLY A 34 0.87 3.14 9.27
C GLY A 34 1.76 4.22 9.89
N VAL A 35 1.26 5.40 10.27
CA VAL A 35 2.09 6.46 10.88
C VAL A 35 2.17 6.26 12.40
N ASP A 36 3.23 5.66 12.94
CA ASP A 36 3.35 5.44 14.39
C ASP A 36 3.89 6.68 15.12
N VAL A 37 3.03 7.39 15.85
CA VAL A 37 3.41 8.53 16.70
C VAL A 37 3.09 8.18 18.14
N GLN A 38 4.10 7.69 18.87
CA GLN A 38 3.92 7.20 20.25
C GLN A 38 3.51 8.30 21.25
N ARG A 39 3.74 9.57 20.92
CA ARG A 39 3.59 10.72 21.84
C ARG A 39 2.20 11.38 21.85
N LEU A 40 1.19 10.83 21.15
CA LEU A 40 -0.14 11.44 21.12
C LEU A 40 -0.87 11.18 22.45
N GLY A 41 -1.15 12.26 23.18
CA GLY A 41 -1.88 12.22 24.46
C GLY A 41 -3.35 12.63 24.37
N LEU A 42 -3.74 13.35 23.31
CA LEU A 42 -5.10 13.82 23.07
C LEU A 42 -5.46 13.64 21.60
N MET A 43 -6.67 13.16 21.32
CA MET A 43 -7.28 13.17 19.99
C MET A 43 -8.71 13.69 20.07
N LEU A 44 -9.03 14.60 19.16
CA LEU A 44 -10.39 15.03 18.90
C LEU A 44 -10.85 14.37 17.60
N VAL A 45 -11.83 13.47 17.69
CA VAL A 45 -12.46 12.86 16.52
C VAL A 45 -13.66 13.72 16.15
N VAL A 46 -13.53 14.52 15.10
CA VAL A 46 -14.57 15.45 14.64
C VAL A 46 -15.51 14.75 13.65
N GLY A 47 -16.73 14.51 14.10
CA GLY A 47 -17.73 13.70 13.42
C GLY A 47 -17.46 12.20 13.51
N GLN A 48 -18.50 11.38 13.30
CA GLN A 48 -18.33 9.93 13.31
C GLN A 48 -17.63 9.46 12.02
N PRO A 49 -16.52 8.69 12.09
CA PRO A 49 -15.92 8.05 10.92
C PRO A 49 -16.90 7.16 10.17
N LYS A 50 -16.65 6.93 8.87
CA LYS A 50 -17.60 6.15 8.05
C LYS A 50 -17.64 4.67 8.44
N ASN A 51 -16.52 4.13 8.89
CA ASN A 51 -16.36 2.72 9.24
C ASN A 51 -15.75 2.59 10.63
N THR A 52 -16.21 1.60 11.39
CA THR A 52 -15.79 1.37 12.78
C THR A 52 -14.30 1.03 12.89
N ALA A 53 -13.75 0.31 11.90
CA ALA A 53 -12.32 0.01 11.83
C ALA A 53 -11.47 1.30 11.78
N GLU A 54 -11.90 2.33 11.05
CA GLU A 54 -11.18 3.61 10.97
C GLU A 54 -11.15 4.30 12.32
N TYR A 55 -12.29 4.32 13.01
CA TYR A 55 -12.41 4.89 14.34
C TYR A 55 -11.48 4.19 15.35
N ILE A 56 -11.43 2.86 15.34
CA ILE A 56 -10.55 2.06 16.21
C ILE A 56 -9.08 2.33 15.88
N GLN A 57 -8.72 2.28 14.61
CA GLN A 57 -7.33 2.46 14.16
C GLN A 57 -6.81 3.87 14.43
N ALA A 58 -7.67 4.89 14.38
CA ALA A 58 -7.31 6.26 14.74
C ALA A 58 -7.21 6.44 16.27
N SER A 59 -8.28 6.13 17.00
CA SER A 59 -8.38 6.36 18.46
C SER A 59 -7.33 5.58 19.26
N SER A 60 -7.00 4.35 18.84
CA SER A 60 -5.95 3.52 19.47
C SER A 60 -4.52 4.05 19.33
N ARG A 61 -4.32 5.18 18.66
CA ARG A 61 -3.01 5.86 18.55
C ARG A 61 -2.70 6.74 19.75
N VAL A 62 -3.71 7.08 20.54
CA VAL A 62 -3.57 7.93 21.72
C VAL A 62 -3.30 7.09 22.96
N GLY A 63 -2.42 7.59 23.85
CA GLY A 63 -2.13 6.93 25.12
C GLY A 63 -1.26 5.68 25.01
N ARG A 64 -0.43 5.56 23.96
CA ARG A 64 0.49 4.43 23.76
C ARG A 64 1.73 4.47 24.67
N ASP A 65 2.04 5.62 25.26
CA ASP A 65 3.20 5.83 26.12
C ASP A 65 2.93 5.35 27.57
N VAL A 66 2.89 4.03 27.74
CA VAL A 66 2.84 3.35 29.05
C VAL A 66 4.25 3.32 29.66
N GLY A 67 4.67 4.46 30.22
CA GLY A 67 5.93 4.56 30.96
C GLY A 67 6.13 3.44 31.99
N ARG A 68 7.39 3.06 32.23
CA ARG A 68 7.74 2.02 33.21
C ARG A 68 7.35 2.47 34.63
N PRO A 69 6.92 1.54 35.52
CA PRO A 69 6.68 1.89 36.92
C PRO A 69 7.95 2.48 37.56
N GLY A 70 7.88 3.73 38.01
CA GLY A 70 8.97 4.41 38.75
C GLY A 70 9.74 5.50 37.97
N GLU A 71 9.56 5.63 36.66
CA GLU A 71 9.89 6.85 35.91
C GLU A 71 8.58 7.59 35.60
N ASP A 72 8.58 8.94 35.62
CA ASP A 72 7.42 9.83 35.39
C ASP A 72 6.30 9.12 34.62
N GLY A 73 5.27 8.70 35.38
CA GLY A 73 4.31 7.66 35.00
C GLY A 73 3.70 7.81 33.61
N GLY A 74 3.32 6.67 33.03
CA GLY A 74 2.73 6.59 31.70
C GLY A 74 1.71 7.70 31.44
N ARG A 75 1.81 8.29 30.25
CA ARG A 75 1.01 9.46 29.90
C ARG A 75 -0.40 9.00 29.56
N PRO A 76 -1.43 9.42 30.30
CA PRO A 76 -2.79 9.03 29.98
C PRO A 76 -3.17 9.58 28.60
N GLY A 77 -3.90 8.75 27.85
CA GLY A 77 -4.50 9.14 26.58
C GLY A 77 -5.95 9.53 26.75
N LEU A 78 -6.37 10.62 26.11
CA LEU A 78 -7.78 11.03 26.03
C LEU A 78 -8.23 11.11 24.57
N VAL A 79 -9.31 10.42 24.25
CA VAL A 79 -9.99 10.54 22.96
C VAL A 79 -11.35 11.18 23.20
N VAL A 80 -11.62 12.29 22.52
CA VAL A 80 -12.89 13.01 22.58
C VAL A 80 -13.59 12.87 21.24
N ALA A 81 -14.75 12.22 21.22
CA ALA A 81 -15.61 12.13 20.04
C ALA A 81 -16.56 13.34 20.02
N LEU A 82 -16.44 14.18 18.99
CA LEU A 82 -17.25 15.37 18.79
C LEU A 82 -18.23 15.14 17.63
N GLY A 83 -19.45 14.71 17.91
CA GLY A 83 -20.49 14.53 16.90
C GLY A 83 -21.11 15.86 16.45
N ASN A 84 -21.53 15.93 15.19
CA ASN A 84 -22.34 17.04 14.69
C ASN A 84 -23.84 16.71 14.82
N TRP A 85 -24.57 17.45 15.65
CA TRP A 85 -26.01 17.23 15.89
C TRP A 85 -26.87 17.34 14.63
N ALA A 86 -26.45 18.15 13.64
CA ALA A 86 -27.15 18.28 12.37
C ALA A 86 -26.99 17.05 11.46
N ARG A 87 -26.13 16.10 11.81
CA ARG A 87 -25.92 14.85 11.08
C ARG A 87 -26.61 13.70 11.82
N PRO A 88 -27.70 13.12 11.27
CA PRO A 88 -28.44 12.05 11.93
C PRO A 88 -27.59 10.84 12.34
N ARG A 89 -26.57 10.50 11.55
CA ARG A 89 -25.63 9.42 11.88
C ARG A 89 -24.84 9.72 13.15
N ASP A 90 -24.29 10.92 13.27
CA ASP A 90 -23.49 11.31 14.42
C ASP A 90 -24.37 11.34 15.69
N LEU A 91 -25.62 11.80 15.56
CA LEU A 91 -26.61 11.76 16.65
C LEU A 91 -26.91 10.32 17.10
N ALA A 92 -27.16 9.40 16.17
CA ALA A 92 -27.42 8.00 16.52
C ALA A 92 -26.23 7.35 17.26
N HIS A 93 -25.00 7.62 16.81
CA HIS A 93 -23.79 7.16 17.50
C HIS A 93 -23.60 7.82 18.87
N TYR A 94 -24.00 9.08 19.04
CA TYR A 94 -23.98 9.76 20.33
C TYR A 94 -24.99 9.14 21.30
N GLU A 95 -26.23 8.89 20.86
CA GLU A 95 -27.28 8.28 21.69
C GLU A 95 -26.92 6.86 22.14
N GLN A 96 -26.24 6.10 21.28
CA GLN A 96 -25.80 4.72 21.56
C GLN A 96 -24.34 4.64 22.03
N PHE A 97 -23.71 5.76 22.38
CA PHE A 97 -22.25 5.86 22.54
C PHE A 97 -21.67 4.77 23.45
N ARG A 98 -22.29 4.56 24.62
CA ARG A 98 -21.84 3.55 25.59
C ARG A 98 -21.96 2.14 25.03
N HIS A 99 -23.13 1.77 24.52
CA HIS A 99 -23.38 0.44 23.97
C HIS A 99 -22.48 0.16 22.77
N TYR A 100 -22.30 1.17 21.90
CA TYR A 100 -21.36 1.11 20.79
C TYR A 100 -19.94 0.82 21.29
N HIS A 101 -19.41 1.55 22.26
CA HIS A 101 -18.05 1.32 22.79
C HIS A 101 -17.90 0.03 23.62
N GLU A 102 -18.98 -0.51 24.18
CA GLU A 102 -18.96 -1.83 24.83
C GLU A 102 -18.91 -2.98 23.80
N THR A 103 -19.38 -2.74 22.56
CA THR A 103 -19.53 -3.77 21.51
C THR A 103 -18.81 -3.45 20.19
N PHE A 104 -18.01 -2.39 20.15
CA PHE A 104 -17.45 -1.79 18.94
C PHE A 104 -16.64 -2.76 18.07
N TYR A 105 -15.96 -3.75 18.65
CA TYR A 105 -15.27 -4.79 17.87
C TYR A 105 -16.23 -5.68 17.07
N ALA A 106 -17.47 -5.89 17.53
CA ALA A 106 -18.50 -6.64 16.80
C ALA A 106 -19.12 -5.80 15.67
N GLN A 107 -18.98 -4.47 15.73
CA GLN A 107 -19.47 -3.52 14.73
C GLN A 107 -18.45 -3.27 13.61
N VAL A 108 -17.26 -3.92 13.66
CA VAL A 108 -16.26 -3.81 12.60
C VAL A 108 -16.81 -4.48 11.36
N GLU A 109 -17.08 -3.66 10.35
CA GLU A 109 -17.60 -4.11 9.07
C GLU A 109 -16.60 -5.06 8.42
N ALA A 110 -17.07 -6.23 8.00
CA ALA A 110 -16.26 -7.09 7.15
C ALA A 110 -15.99 -6.36 5.84
N LEU A 111 -14.71 -6.12 5.54
CA LEU A 111 -14.31 -5.70 4.20
C LEU A 111 -14.65 -6.84 3.25
N SER A 112 -15.67 -6.65 2.41
CA SER A 112 -15.97 -7.58 1.35
C SER A 112 -14.84 -7.51 0.31
N VAL A 113 -14.05 -8.58 0.27
CA VAL A 113 -13.15 -8.84 -0.84
C VAL A 113 -13.83 -9.83 -1.77
N THR A 114 -13.61 -9.68 -3.07
CA THR A 114 -13.97 -10.70 -4.06
C THR A 114 -12.68 -11.45 -4.43
N PRO A 115 -12.38 -12.58 -3.77
CA PRO A 115 -11.18 -13.35 -4.05
C PRO A 115 -11.14 -13.75 -5.52
N PHE A 116 -9.95 -13.76 -6.12
CA PHE A 116 -9.76 -14.18 -7.50
C PHE A 116 -10.56 -13.38 -8.55
N SER A 117 -11.02 -12.17 -8.22
CA SER A 117 -11.55 -11.26 -9.24
C SER A 117 -10.54 -11.08 -10.38
N PRO A 118 -10.99 -10.86 -11.63
CA PRO A 118 -10.10 -10.72 -12.78
C PRO A 118 -8.96 -9.72 -12.55
N THR A 119 -9.26 -8.56 -11.97
CA THR A 119 -8.27 -7.53 -11.65
C THR A 119 -7.26 -7.97 -10.58
N ALA A 120 -7.70 -8.71 -9.56
CA ALA A 120 -6.80 -9.22 -8.52
C ALA A 120 -5.83 -10.27 -9.09
N LEU A 121 -6.34 -11.17 -9.93
CA LEU A 121 -5.52 -12.15 -10.64
C LEU A 121 -4.52 -11.47 -11.57
N ASP A 122 -4.96 -10.50 -12.38
CA ASP A 122 -4.08 -9.81 -13.33
C ASP A 122 -2.95 -9.03 -12.65
N ARG A 123 -3.18 -8.51 -11.45
CA ARG A 123 -2.17 -7.78 -10.68
C ARG A 123 -1.25 -8.67 -9.86
N GLY A 124 -1.76 -9.79 -9.34
CA GLY A 124 -1.05 -10.57 -8.33
C GLY A 124 -0.33 -11.81 -8.86
N ILE A 125 -0.85 -12.43 -9.94
CA ILE A 125 -0.46 -13.80 -10.30
C ILE A 125 0.99 -13.91 -10.76
N ASP A 126 1.50 -12.90 -11.47
CA ASP A 126 2.87 -12.85 -11.97
C ASP A 126 3.86 -12.81 -10.80
N GLY A 127 3.59 -11.93 -9.84
CA GLY A 127 4.40 -11.80 -8.62
C GLY A 127 4.36 -13.06 -7.77
N VAL A 128 3.18 -13.67 -7.59
CA VAL A 128 3.04 -14.93 -6.83
C VAL A 128 3.80 -16.07 -7.49
N LEU A 129 3.67 -16.26 -8.81
CA LEU A 129 4.37 -17.33 -9.54
C LEU A 129 5.89 -17.17 -9.42
N VAL A 130 6.41 -15.98 -9.71
CA VAL A 130 7.85 -15.73 -9.71
C VAL A 130 8.43 -15.78 -8.29
N SER A 131 7.79 -15.13 -7.31
CA SER A 131 8.27 -15.15 -5.92
C SER A 131 8.25 -16.55 -5.32
N ALA A 132 7.18 -17.33 -5.53
CA ALA A 132 7.09 -18.69 -5.03
C ALA A 132 8.15 -19.59 -5.66
N ALA A 133 8.39 -19.48 -6.97
CA ALA A 133 9.44 -20.23 -7.65
C ALA A 133 10.83 -19.93 -7.06
N ARG A 134 11.15 -18.63 -6.87
CA ARG A 134 12.42 -18.18 -6.28
C ARG A 134 12.60 -18.70 -4.85
N VAL A 135 11.56 -18.60 -4.02
CA VAL A 135 11.62 -19.02 -2.62
C VAL A 135 11.74 -20.54 -2.49
N LEU A 136 10.95 -21.31 -3.25
CA LEU A 136 10.98 -22.77 -3.17
C LEU A 136 12.33 -23.35 -3.62
N GLN A 137 13.01 -22.69 -4.56
CA GLN A 137 14.33 -23.12 -5.03
C GLN A 137 15.50 -22.44 -4.32
N ALA A 138 15.26 -21.62 -3.29
CA ALA A 138 16.31 -20.89 -2.57
C ALA A 138 17.30 -21.80 -1.81
N HIS A 139 16.95 -23.07 -1.59
CA HIS A 139 17.82 -24.06 -0.95
C HIS A 139 18.93 -24.57 -1.88
N ARG A 140 18.96 -24.14 -3.15
CA ARG A 140 19.95 -24.52 -4.16
C ARG A 140 20.67 -23.28 -4.67
N ASP A 141 21.99 -23.34 -4.74
CA ASP A 141 22.82 -22.26 -5.32
C ASP A 141 22.57 -22.09 -6.82
N ASP A 142 22.16 -23.17 -7.49
CA ASP A 142 21.85 -23.23 -8.92
C ASP A 142 20.35 -23.17 -9.22
N GLY A 143 19.52 -22.79 -8.24
CA GLY A 143 18.07 -22.67 -8.44
C GLY A 143 17.64 -21.37 -9.14
N LEU A 144 16.33 -21.11 -9.12
CA LEU A 144 15.71 -19.88 -9.62
C LEU A 144 15.90 -18.67 -8.69
N SER A 145 16.43 -18.82 -7.48
CA SER A 145 16.49 -17.71 -6.52
C SER A 145 17.38 -16.52 -6.94
N PRO A 146 18.60 -16.72 -7.49
CA PRO A 146 19.50 -15.63 -7.85
C PRO A 146 18.91 -14.68 -8.89
N GLU A 147 19.24 -13.38 -8.80
CA GLU A 147 18.62 -12.33 -9.61
C GLU A 147 18.77 -12.55 -11.13
N ARG A 148 19.88 -13.15 -11.55
CA ARG A 148 20.20 -13.43 -12.95
C ARG A 148 19.85 -14.86 -13.40
N ALA A 149 18.99 -15.56 -12.65
CA ALA A 149 18.64 -16.95 -12.90
C ALA A 149 17.28 -17.16 -13.60
N ALA A 150 16.57 -16.09 -14.00
CA ALA A 150 15.24 -16.22 -14.61
C ALA A 150 15.22 -17.04 -15.92
N TRP A 151 16.35 -17.19 -16.61
CA TRP A 151 16.51 -18.06 -17.77
C TRP A 151 16.38 -19.57 -17.45
N ARG A 152 16.64 -19.98 -16.20
CA ARG A 152 16.54 -21.38 -15.74
C ARG A 152 15.12 -21.92 -15.68
N VAL A 153 14.12 -21.09 -15.98
CA VAL A 153 12.73 -21.55 -16.21
C VAL A 153 12.68 -22.74 -17.18
N ARG A 154 13.63 -22.79 -18.12
CA ARG A 154 13.78 -23.86 -19.10
C ARG A 154 14.25 -25.19 -18.51
N ASP A 155 15.06 -25.13 -17.46
CA ASP A 155 15.69 -26.29 -16.83
C ASP A 155 14.84 -26.81 -15.67
N GLU A 156 14.02 -25.93 -15.06
CA GLU A 156 13.25 -26.19 -13.86
C GLU A 156 11.75 -26.42 -14.13
N GLN A 157 11.39 -26.95 -15.31
CA GLN A 157 9.98 -27.14 -15.74
C GLN A 157 9.18 -27.98 -14.75
N ASP A 158 9.73 -29.10 -14.30
CA ASP A 158 9.03 -30.03 -13.41
C ASP A 158 8.74 -29.39 -12.05
N ALA A 159 9.71 -28.63 -11.52
CA ALA A 159 9.54 -27.88 -10.29
C ALA A 159 8.48 -26.78 -10.42
N LEU A 160 8.43 -26.10 -11.57
CA LEU A 160 7.46 -25.06 -11.86
C LEU A 160 6.05 -25.61 -12.13
N ALA A 161 5.92 -26.75 -12.80
CA ALA A 161 4.66 -27.46 -12.97
C ALA A 161 4.09 -27.90 -11.60
N ALA A 162 4.93 -28.50 -10.75
CA ALA A 162 4.55 -28.86 -9.39
C ALA A 162 4.14 -27.64 -8.54
N LEU A 163 4.78 -26.47 -8.76
CA LEU A 163 4.38 -25.22 -8.13
C LEU A 163 2.97 -24.78 -8.61
N VAL A 164 2.69 -24.83 -9.91
CA VAL A 164 1.37 -24.48 -10.46
C VAL A 164 0.28 -25.38 -9.86
N ASP A 165 0.51 -26.69 -9.78
CA ASP A 165 -0.42 -27.64 -9.15
C ASP A 165 -0.65 -27.33 -7.67
N ARG A 166 0.41 -26.96 -6.95
CA ARG A 166 0.33 -26.61 -5.53
C ARG A 166 -0.43 -25.30 -5.31
N LEU A 167 -0.27 -24.32 -6.19
CA LEU A 167 -1.06 -23.08 -6.18
C LEU A 167 -2.53 -23.36 -6.51
N TYR A 168 -2.80 -24.20 -7.50
CA TYR A 168 -4.14 -24.64 -7.85
C TYR A 168 -4.86 -25.32 -6.67
N ALA A 169 -4.18 -26.26 -5.99
CA ALA A 169 -4.71 -26.92 -4.81
C ALA A 169 -5.02 -25.95 -3.66
N ARG A 170 -4.27 -24.84 -3.55
CA ARG A 170 -4.49 -23.79 -2.55
C ARG A 170 -5.64 -22.85 -2.91
N ILE A 171 -5.86 -22.58 -4.20
CA ILE A 171 -6.98 -21.76 -4.69
C ILE A 171 -8.31 -22.46 -4.41
N ARG A 172 -8.33 -23.79 -4.52
CA ARG A 172 -9.55 -24.61 -4.40
C ARG A 172 -10.42 -24.36 -3.16
N PRO A 173 -9.92 -24.46 -1.93
CA PRO A 173 -10.73 -24.17 -0.75
C PRO A 173 -11.12 -22.70 -0.61
N ALA A 174 -10.41 -21.78 -1.27
CA ALA A 174 -10.62 -20.34 -1.13
C ALA A 174 -11.61 -19.75 -2.14
N ALA A 175 -11.69 -20.29 -3.36
CA ALA A 175 -12.53 -19.74 -4.42
C ALA A 175 -14.01 -20.17 -4.30
N GLN A 176 -14.27 -21.37 -3.80
CA GLN A 176 -15.62 -21.96 -3.62
C GLN A 176 -16.49 -22.03 -4.91
N LEU A 177 -15.95 -21.65 -6.08
CA LEU A 177 -16.59 -21.63 -7.39
C LEU A 177 -15.65 -22.24 -8.44
N ASP A 178 -16.12 -23.28 -9.13
CA ASP A 178 -15.30 -24.07 -10.06
C ASP A 178 -14.79 -23.24 -11.26
N ASP A 179 -15.61 -22.34 -11.81
CA ASP A 179 -15.21 -21.49 -12.95
C ASP A 179 -14.06 -20.54 -12.60
N LEU A 180 -14.08 -19.96 -11.40
CA LEU A 180 -12.99 -19.08 -10.94
C LEU A 180 -11.70 -19.86 -10.74
N MET A 181 -11.79 -21.11 -10.28
CA MET A 181 -10.62 -21.98 -10.16
C MET A 181 -10.01 -22.28 -11.53
N ALA A 182 -10.83 -22.66 -12.51
CA ALA A 182 -10.37 -22.97 -13.85
C ALA A 182 -9.71 -21.75 -14.51
N GLN A 183 -10.28 -20.56 -14.33
CA GLN A 183 -9.71 -19.31 -14.82
C GLN A 183 -8.37 -18.99 -14.17
N ALA A 184 -8.26 -19.09 -12.84
CA ALA A 184 -7.01 -18.83 -12.13
C ALA A 184 -5.91 -19.83 -12.53
N HIS A 185 -6.27 -21.11 -12.69
CA HIS A 185 -5.36 -22.14 -13.15
C HIS A 185 -4.86 -21.89 -14.57
N GLN A 186 -5.77 -21.59 -15.50
CA GLN A 186 -5.40 -21.28 -16.88
C GLN A 186 -4.49 -20.05 -16.94
N ARG A 187 -4.71 -19.04 -16.11
CA ARG A 187 -3.82 -17.89 -16.01
C ARG A 187 -2.42 -18.28 -15.51
N LEU A 188 -2.30 -19.16 -14.51
CA LEU A 188 -0.99 -19.65 -14.05
C LEU A 188 -0.23 -20.35 -15.17
N ILE A 189 -0.90 -21.25 -15.90
CA ILE A 189 -0.31 -21.96 -17.05
C ILE A 189 0.14 -20.96 -18.11
N ASN A 190 -0.75 -20.05 -18.51
CA ASN A 190 -0.43 -19.03 -19.52
C ASN A 190 0.76 -18.16 -19.12
N ARG A 191 0.93 -17.85 -17.82
CA ARG A 191 2.08 -17.10 -17.33
C ARG A 191 3.35 -17.92 -17.34
N LEU A 192 3.31 -19.19 -16.93
CA LEU A 192 4.47 -20.06 -17.05
C LEU A 192 4.90 -20.22 -18.52
N ASP A 193 3.96 -20.38 -19.44
CA ASP A 193 4.22 -20.42 -20.88
C ASP A 193 4.83 -19.12 -21.40
N GLN A 194 4.33 -17.98 -20.93
CA GLN A 194 4.87 -16.66 -21.29
C GLN A 194 6.31 -16.47 -20.77
N TRP A 195 6.61 -16.94 -19.56
CA TRP A 195 7.97 -16.94 -19.01
C TRP A 195 8.90 -17.83 -19.87
N ASN A 196 8.45 -19.04 -20.21
CA ASN A 196 9.19 -19.94 -21.08
C ASN A 196 9.44 -19.35 -22.48
N ALA A 197 8.42 -18.75 -23.09
CA ALA A 197 8.53 -18.06 -24.37
C ALA A 197 9.52 -16.90 -24.31
N ARG A 198 9.50 -16.13 -23.22
CA ARG A 198 10.45 -15.03 -22.98
C ARG A 198 11.88 -15.54 -22.84
N GLY A 199 12.10 -16.68 -22.18
CA GLY A 199 13.41 -17.33 -22.08
C GLY A 199 13.94 -17.78 -23.45
N LYS A 200 13.08 -18.36 -24.29
CA LYS A 200 13.43 -18.71 -25.68
C LYS A 200 13.77 -17.47 -26.52
N TYR A 201 13.01 -16.39 -26.35
CA TYR A 201 13.23 -15.12 -27.04
C TYR A 201 14.57 -14.47 -26.65
N ALA A 202 14.90 -14.44 -25.36
CA ALA A 202 16.20 -13.96 -24.88
C ALA A 202 17.37 -14.71 -25.55
N GLY A 203 17.27 -16.04 -25.64
CA GLY A 203 18.26 -16.86 -26.34
C GLY A 203 18.42 -16.52 -27.82
N LYS A 204 17.33 -16.18 -28.54
CA LYS A 204 17.39 -15.74 -29.94
C LYS A 204 18.12 -14.41 -30.10
N LEU A 205 18.02 -13.53 -29.12
CA LEU A 205 18.71 -12.23 -29.09
C LEU A 205 20.14 -12.32 -28.52
N SER A 206 20.64 -13.51 -28.17
CA SER A 206 21.90 -13.68 -27.42
C SER A 206 21.95 -12.88 -26.11
N LYS A 207 20.78 -12.64 -25.49
CA LYS A 207 20.64 -11.97 -24.19
C LYS A 207 20.34 -12.99 -23.10
N THR A 208 20.74 -12.69 -21.87
CA THR A 208 20.39 -13.49 -20.70
C THR A 208 19.09 -12.98 -20.08
N LEU A 209 18.11 -13.87 -19.88
CA LEU A 209 16.88 -13.54 -19.15
C LEU A 209 17.17 -13.40 -17.65
N VAL A 210 16.84 -12.25 -17.09
CA VAL A 210 17.00 -11.90 -15.66
C VAL A 210 15.64 -11.46 -15.09
N TYR A 211 15.49 -11.42 -13.77
CA TYR A 211 14.22 -10.96 -13.18
C TYR A 211 14.03 -9.47 -13.43
N GLU A 212 14.89 -8.63 -12.87
CA GLU A 212 14.93 -7.19 -13.13
C GLU A 212 16.29 -6.79 -13.73
N ARG A 213 16.30 -5.75 -14.57
CA ARG A 213 17.53 -5.26 -15.18
C ARG A 213 18.30 -4.43 -14.15
N THR A 214 19.36 -5.01 -13.58
CA THR A 214 20.31 -4.25 -12.75
C THR A 214 21.43 -3.69 -13.62
N GLY A 215 21.29 -2.43 -14.07
CA GLY A 215 22.31 -1.67 -14.80
C GLY A 215 22.14 -1.62 -16.33
N ASP A 216 22.94 -0.78 -16.99
CA ASP A 216 22.78 -0.42 -18.41
C ASP A 216 23.30 -1.43 -19.42
N ASN A 217 23.72 -2.63 -19.00
CA ASN A 217 24.28 -3.60 -19.94
C ASN A 217 23.19 -4.21 -20.85
N ASP A 218 23.35 -4.08 -22.17
CA ASP A 218 22.37 -4.54 -23.18
C ASP A 218 22.31 -6.07 -23.30
N SER A 219 23.23 -6.80 -22.64
CA SER A 219 23.24 -8.27 -22.60
C SER A 219 22.08 -8.89 -21.80
N TYR A 220 21.27 -8.10 -21.10
CA TYR A 220 20.20 -8.59 -20.24
C TYR A 220 18.81 -8.26 -20.76
N LEU A 221 17.89 -9.22 -20.63
CA LEU A 221 16.49 -9.05 -20.93
C LEU A 221 15.66 -9.25 -19.64
N PRO A 222 14.85 -8.28 -19.21
CA PRO A 222 14.08 -8.41 -17.98
C PRO A 222 12.81 -9.24 -18.18
N LEU A 223 12.42 -9.96 -17.12
CA LEU A 223 11.15 -10.65 -16.97
C LEU A 223 10.10 -9.76 -16.28
N LEU A 224 10.51 -9.04 -15.24
CA LEU A 224 9.68 -8.20 -14.38
C LEU A 224 9.89 -6.70 -14.70
N ILE A 225 8.83 -5.93 -14.50
CA ILE A 225 8.87 -4.46 -14.50
C ILE A 225 7.88 -3.91 -13.47
N SER A 226 8.22 -2.79 -12.84
CA SER A 226 7.32 -2.11 -11.91
C SER A 226 6.13 -1.46 -12.66
N PRO A 227 4.96 -1.27 -12.03
CA PRO A 227 3.83 -0.55 -12.62
C PRO A 227 4.16 0.89 -13.09
N GLU A 228 5.05 1.58 -12.37
CA GLU A 228 5.49 2.94 -12.66
C GLU A 228 6.33 2.97 -13.95
N ASN A 229 7.28 2.04 -14.04
CA ASN A 229 8.15 1.91 -15.20
C ASN A 229 7.42 1.32 -16.42
N ALA A 230 6.39 0.51 -16.19
CA ALA A 230 5.58 -0.10 -17.24
C ALA A 230 4.94 0.92 -18.20
N LYS A 231 4.52 2.09 -17.69
CA LYS A 231 3.95 3.17 -18.52
C LYS A 231 5.01 3.83 -19.40
N ALA A 232 6.18 4.12 -18.84
CA ALA A 232 7.28 4.75 -19.57
C ALA A 232 7.82 3.87 -20.71
N HIS A 233 7.65 2.54 -20.60
CA HIS A 233 8.14 1.56 -21.58
C HIS A 233 7.01 1.06 -22.51
N GLN A 234 5.86 1.73 -22.54
CA GLN A 234 4.73 1.35 -23.38
C GLN A 234 5.11 1.45 -24.87
N GLY A 235 4.97 0.34 -25.61
CA GLY A 235 5.32 0.26 -27.03
C GLY A 235 6.75 -0.19 -27.34
N GLN A 236 7.61 -0.40 -26.33
CA GLN A 236 8.94 -0.96 -26.56
C GLN A 236 8.87 -2.47 -26.86
N PRO A 237 9.59 -2.97 -27.89
CA PRO A 237 9.55 -4.39 -28.28
C PRO A 237 10.11 -5.31 -27.20
N ASP A 238 11.09 -4.83 -26.43
CA ASP A 238 11.78 -5.59 -25.39
C ASP A 238 11.19 -5.39 -23.98
N ARG A 239 9.98 -4.82 -23.86
CA ARG A 239 9.32 -4.61 -22.57
C ARG A 239 9.16 -5.94 -21.80
N ALA A 240 9.43 -5.89 -20.50
CA ALA A 240 9.23 -7.04 -19.61
C ALA A 240 7.73 -7.43 -19.57
N PRO A 241 7.39 -8.72 -19.72
CA PRO A 241 6.00 -9.15 -19.82
C PRO A 241 5.22 -9.07 -18.49
N PHE A 242 5.90 -9.19 -17.35
CA PHE A 242 5.26 -9.27 -16.04
C PHE A 242 5.35 -7.95 -15.31
N VAL A 243 4.19 -7.39 -14.98
CA VAL A 243 4.09 -6.14 -14.22
C VAL A 243 3.83 -6.49 -12.76
N VAL A 244 4.83 -6.30 -11.91
CA VAL A 244 4.76 -6.71 -10.50
C VAL A 244 5.06 -5.50 -9.62
N ALA A 245 4.14 -5.15 -8.72
CA ALA A 245 4.34 -4.08 -7.77
C ALA A 245 5.41 -4.46 -6.72
N HIS A 246 6.29 -3.52 -6.38
CA HIS A 246 7.27 -3.72 -5.32
C HIS A 246 6.65 -3.49 -3.93
N SER A 247 5.54 -2.75 -3.88
CA SER A 247 4.79 -2.47 -2.67
C SER A 247 3.31 -2.79 -2.81
N MET A 248 2.73 -3.38 -1.76
CA MET A 248 1.28 -3.52 -1.61
C MET A 248 0.56 -2.17 -1.40
N ARG A 249 1.30 -1.05 -1.29
CA ARG A 249 0.75 0.31 -1.26
C ARG A 249 0.62 0.94 -2.64
N GLU A 250 1.40 0.47 -3.62
CA GLU A 250 1.47 0.98 -5.00
C GLU A 250 0.35 0.38 -5.88
N VAL A 251 -0.88 0.32 -5.35
CA VAL A 251 -2.03 -0.29 -6.04
C VAL A 251 -2.72 0.70 -7.00
N GLN A 252 -2.35 1.97 -6.90
CA GLN A 252 -2.83 3.08 -7.73
C GLN A 252 -1.61 3.82 -8.30
N PRO A 253 -1.61 4.20 -9.59
CA PRO A 253 -0.57 5.09 -10.11
C PRO A 253 -0.60 6.38 -9.30
N GLU A 254 0.54 6.76 -8.72
CA GLU A 254 0.68 8.04 -8.04
C GLU A 254 0.43 9.16 -9.05
N ILE A 255 -0.49 10.07 -8.71
CA ILE A 255 -0.68 11.31 -9.45
C ILE A 255 0.13 12.37 -8.71
N ASN A 256 1.14 12.92 -9.37
CA ASN A 256 1.88 14.05 -8.85
C ASN A 256 0.97 15.28 -8.83
N LEU A 257 0.47 15.64 -7.64
CA LEU A 257 -0.19 16.92 -7.40
C LEU A 257 0.91 17.99 -7.24
N LEU A 258 1.20 18.68 -8.34
CA LEU A 258 2.10 19.83 -8.34
C LEU A 258 1.30 21.06 -7.86
N VAL A 259 1.41 21.37 -6.58
CA VAL A 259 0.79 22.57 -6.00
C VAL A 259 1.87 23.65 -5.86
N SER A 260 1.69 24.77 -6.57
CA SER A 260 2.55 25.94 -6.48
C SER A 260 1.69 27.16 -6.14
N PRO A 261 2.11 28.01 -5.18
CA PRO A 261 1.46 29.31 -4.94
C PRO A 261 1.77 30.33 -6.04
N ILE A 262 2.70 30.00 -6.94
CA ILE A 262 3.07 30.80 -8.11
C ILE A 262 2.33 30.22 -9.32
N ALA A 263 1.40 31.00 -9.89
CA ALA A 263 0.52 30.57 -10.97
C ALA A 263 1.29 30.12 -12.22
N GLU A 264 2.41 30.79 -12.55
CA GLU A 264 3.21 30.45 -13.74
C GLU A 264 3.92 29.08 -13.65
N ARG A 265 3.93 28.43 -12.48
CA ARG A 265 4.53 27.11 -12.26
C ARG A 265 3.50 25.97 -12.22
N LEU A 266 2.22 26.27 -12.38
CA LEU A 266 1.18 25.26 -12.52
C LEU A 266 1.18 24.71 -13.94
N PHE A 267 1.21 23.38 -14.07
CA PHE A 267 1.14 22.68 -15.35
C PHE A 267 -0.31 22.56 -15.86
N VAL A 268 -1.06 23.65 -15.80
CA VAL A 268 -2.44 23.73 -16.32
C VAL A 268 -2.43 24.73 -17.47
N VAL A 269 -2.53 24.23 -18.70
CA VAL A 269 -2.93 25.02 -19.85
C VAL A 269 -4.43 24.81 -19.98
N GLU A 270 -5.23 25.82 -19.66
CA GLU A 270 -6.67 25.77 -19.89
C GLU A 270 -6.92 25.62 -21.40
N PRO A 271 -7.73 24.64 -21.84
CA PRO A 271 -8.19 24.57 -23.22
C PRO A 271 -8.90 25.88 -23.62
N ASP A 272 -8.75 26.31 -24.87
CA ASP A 272 -9.36 27.56 -25.39
C ASP A 272 -10.90 27.59 -25.25
N ASP A 273 -11.53 26.42 -25.07
CA ASP A 273 -12.98 26.22 -24.92
C ASP A 273 -13.42 25.85 -23.49
N ALA A 274 -12.53 25.98 -22.49
CA ALA A 274 -12.88 25.66 -21.11
C ALA A 274 -13.96 26.64 -20.57
N PRO A 275 -15.05 26.14 -19.96
CA PRO A 275 -16.06 27.01 -19.38
C PRO A 275 -15.47 27.79 -18.19
N SER A 276 -15.81 29.07 -18.10
CA SER A 276 -15.46 29.91 -16.95
C SER A 276 -16.13 29.36 -15.69
N TRP A 277 -15.32 28.87 -14.75
CA TRP A 277 -15.83 28.39 -13.48
C TRP A 277 -15.92 29.55 -12.48
N GLU A 278 -17.13 29.93 -12.10
CA GLU A 278 -17.39 30.90 -11.04
C GLU A 278 -17.63 30.17 -9.71
N LEU A 279 -16.94 30.61 -8.66
CA LEU A 279 -17.21 30.15 -7.30
C LEU A 279 -18.65 30.54 -6.94
N PRO A 280 -19.49 29.62 -6.46
CA PRO A 280 -20.81 30.00 -5.94
C PRO A 280 -20.58 30.93 -4.74
N GLU A 281 -20.98 32.19 -4.85
CA GLU A 281 -21.08 33.07 -3.68
C GLU A 281 -22.12 32.44 -2.75
N GLY A 282 -21.71 32.13 -1.52
CA GLY A 282 -22.64 31.66 -0.51
C GLY A 282 -23.65 32.76 -0.24
N GLU A 283 -24.94 32.46 -0.42
CA GLU A 283 -26.01 33.25 0.16
C GLU A 283 -25.90 33.10 1.68
N ASP A 284 -25.32 34.12 2.33
CA ASP A 284 -25.46 34.32 3.76
C ASP A 284 -26.93 34.70 4.05
N GLU A 285 -27.75 33.72 4.45
CA GLU A 285 -28.96 33.91 5.27
C GLU A 285 -28.96 32.96 6.49
#